data_AF-A0A962TA36-F1
#
_entry.id   AF-A0A962TA36-F1
#
_cell.length_a   1.000
_cell.length_b   1.000
_cell.length_c   1.000
_cell.angle_alpha   90.00
_cell.angle_beta   90.00
_cell.angle_gamma   90.00
#
_symmetry.space_group_name_H-M   'P 1'
#
loop_
_entity.id
_entity.type
_entity.pdbx_description
1 polymer ?
#
loop_
_entity_poly.entity_id
_entity_poly.type
_entity_poly.pdbx_seq_one_letter_code
_entity_poly.pdbx_strand_id
1 'polypeptide(L)'
;MDRRALRRQNRVYAGTGGVSQANRQAHFVPAFFNSATGTAVVSRFANGTPAPVHLLEGLPDTWVSRRGQAGQVVKTCDGVVAGFLLGEQFYTRDQAAAHCAA
;
A
#
# COMPACT_ATOMS: atom_id res chain seq x y z
N MET A 1 4.31 -8.39 5.31
CA MET A 1 3.83 -8.59 3.92
C MET A 1 5.02 -8.78 2.96
N ASP A 2 4.86 -9.48 1.84
CA ASP A 2 5.89 -9.59 0.79
C ASP A 2 5.36 -9.17 -0.60
N ARG A 3 6.25 -9.07 -1.60
CA ARG A 3 5.86 -8.69 -2.97
C ARG A 3 4.84 -9.63 -3.61
N ARG A 4 4.90 -10.93 -3.32
CA ARG A 4 3.98 -11.91 -3.89
C ARG A 4 2.58 -11.72 -3.31
N ALA A 5 2.49 -11.46 -2.01
CA ALA A 5 1.26 -11.10 -1.33
C ALA A 5 0.65 -9.82 -1.91
N LEU A 6 1.45 -8.78 -2.15
CA LEU A 6 0.96 -7.53 -2.74
C LEU A 6 0.39 -7.74 -4.15
N ARG A 7 1.09 -8.53 -5.00
CA ARG A 7 0.59 -8.92 -6.33
C ARG A 7 -0.71 -9.72 -6.25
N ARG A 8 -0.81 -10.66 -5.30
CA ARG A 8 -2.03 -11.44 -5.07
C ARG A 8 -3.19 -10.54 -4.68
N GLN A 9 -2.96 -9.57 -3.78
CA GLN A 9 -3.99 -8.60 -3.39
C GLN A 9 -4.48 -7.78 -4.60
N ASN A 10 -3.59 -7.25 -5.44
CA ASN A 10 -4.01 -6.55 -6.65
C ASN A 10 -4.91 -7.40 -7.56
N ARG A 11 -4.68 -8.72 -7.63
CA ARG A 11 -5.53 -9.64 -8.40
C ARG A 11 -6.88 -9.88 -7.73
N VAL A 12 -6.93 -10.00 -6.41
CA VAL A 12 -8.17 -10.21 -5.64
C VAL A 12 -9.10 -9.01 -5.73
N TYR A 13 -8.56 -7.79 -5.65
CA TYR A 13 -9.34 -6.55 -5.69
C TYR A 13 -9.50 -5.97 -7.11
N ALA A 14 -9.05 -6.70 -8.14
CA ALA A 14 -9.17 -6.23 -9.52
C ALA A 14 -10.63 -5.97 -9.88
N GLY A 15 -10.91 -4.80 -10.48
CA GLY A 15 -12.27 -4.37 -10.81
C GLY A 15 -13.05 -3.71 -9.66
N THR A 16 -12.42 -3.48 -8.50
CA THR A 16 -13.05 -2.79 -7.35
C THR A 16 -12.26 -1.53 -6.96
N GLY A 17 -12.84 -0.64 -6.15
CA GLY A 17 -12.13 0.49 -5.52
C GLY A 17 -10.94 0.09 -4.61
N GLY A 18 -10.73 -1.21 -4.38
CA GLY A 18 -9.56 -1.73 -3.66
C GLY A 18 -8.25 -1.71 -4.45
N VAL A 19 -8.26 -1.31 -5.73
CA VAL A 19 -7.05 -1.10 -6.55
C VAL A 19 -6.88 0.37 -6.96
N SER A 20 -5.62 0.82 -7.00
CA SER A 20 -5.27 2.22 -7.28
C SER A 20 -5.83 2.77 -8.60
N GLN A 21 -5.99 1.92 -9.61
CA GLN A 21 -6.53 2.34 -10.91
C GLN A 21 -8.02 2.72 -10.84
N ALA A 22 -8.81 1.98 -10.06
CA ALA A 22 -10.25 2.17 -9.94
C ALA A 22 -10.63 3.26 -8.91
N ASN A 23 -9.70 3.62 -8.04
CA ASN A 23 -9.96 4.55 -6.93
C ASN A 23 -9.30 5.94 -7.08
N ARG A 24 -8.71 6.21 -8.25
CA ARG A 24 -7.99 7.46 -8.50
C ARG A 24 -8.92 8.68 -8.54
N GLN A 25 -10.18 8.51 -8.94
CA GLN A 25 -11.15 9.61 -9.03
C GLN A 25 -11.72 10.04 -7.68
N ALA A 26 -11.70 9.16 -6.68
CA ALA A 26 -12.17 9.46 -5.32
C ALA A 26 -11.05 9.95 -4.38
N HIS A 27 -9.96 10.50 -4.94
CA HIS A 27 -8.84 11.09 -4.21
C HIS A 27 -8.05 10.14 -3.28
N PHE A 28 -8.27 8.82 -3.39
CA PHE A 28 -7.50 7.86 -2.61
C PHE A 28 -6.04 7.79 -3.09
N VAL A 29 -5.12 7.94 -2.13
CA VAL A 29 -3.68 7.84 -2.35
C VAL A 29 -3.21 6.46 -1.87
N PRO A 30 -2.53 5.65 -2.70
CA PRO A 30 -2.01 4.35 -2.27
C PRO A 30 -1.08 4.51 -1.06
N ALA A 31 -1.29 3.71 -0.02
CA ALA A 31 -0.60 3.84 1.25
C ALA A 31 -0.38 2.49 1.94
N PHE A 32 0.45 2.51 2.97
CA PHE A 32 0.66 1.40 3.88
C PHE A 32 0.46 1.85 5.32
N PHE A 33 -0.12 0.98 6.13
CA PHE A 33 -0.29 1.20 7.56
C PHE A 33 0.52 0.16 8.31
N ASN A 34 1.22 0.58 9.36
CA ASN A 34 1.90 -0.31 10.29
C ASN A 34 1.10 -0.39 11.59
N SER A 35 0.48 -1.54 11.84
CA SER A 35 -0.35 -1.76 13.02
C SER A 35 0.44 -1.76 14.33
N ALA A 36 1.76 -2.01 14.29
CA ALA A 36 2.59 -1.96 15.49
C ALA A 36 2.85 -0.54 15.97
N THR A 37 2.88 0.45 15.06
CA THR A 37 3.15 1.85 15.40
C THR A 37 1.93 2.77 15.24
N GLY A 38 0.84 2.26 14.64
CA GLY A 38 -0.35 3.07 14.34
C GLY A 38 -0.10 4.12 13.25
N THR A 39 0.94 3.97 12.44
CA THR A 39 1.36 5.00 11.47
C THR A 39 0.99 4.58 10.07
N ALA A 40 0.52 5.53 9.26
CA ALA A 40 0.32 5.35 7.82
C ALA A 40 1.36 6.16 7.02
N VAL A 41 1.84 5.59 5.91
CA VAL A 41 2.74 6.26 4.97
C VAL A 41 2.23 6.09 3.54
N VAL A 42 2.34 7.16 2.75
CA VAL A 42 2.06 7.12 1.32
C VAL A 42 3.02 6.14 0.64
N SER A 43 2.49 5.35 -0.30
CA SER A 43 3.28 4.52 -1.20
C SER A 43 4.20 5.41 -2.04
N ARG A 44 5.49 5.09 -2.06
CA ARG A 44 6.51 5.90 -2.73
C ARG A 44 7.39 5.04 -3.61
N PHE A 45 7.93 5.66 -4.66
CA PHE A 45 9.06 5.11 -5.40
C PHE A 45 10.31 5.11 -4.51
N ALA A 46 11.36 4.40 -4.95
CA ALA A 46 12.63 4.34 -4.23
C ALA A 46 13.29 5.72 -3.99
N ASN A 47 13.02 6.69 -4.86
CA ASN A 47 13.48 8.08 -4.72
C ASN A 47 12.61 8.94 -3.78
N GLY A 48 11.61 8.35 -3.12
CA GLY A 48 10.73 9.02 -2.18
C GLY A 48 9.55 9.76 -2.80
N THR A 49 9.41 9.84 -4.13
CA THR A 49 8.23 10.50 -4.73
C THR A 49 6.97 9.63 -4.58
N PRO A 50 5.77 10.22 -4.43
CA PRO A 50 4.54 9.43 -4.33
C PRO A 50 4.33 8.53 -5.54
N ALA A 51 4.01 7.27 -5.27
CA ALA A 51 3.74 6.28 -6.30
C ALA A 51 2.24 6.17 -6.59
N PRO A 52 1.85 6.07 -7.87
CA PRO A 52 0.45 5.90 -8.26
C PRO A 52 -0.12 4.51 -7.93
N VAL A 53 0.72 3.60 -7.44
CA VAL A 53 0.40 2.22 -7.10
C VAL A 53 1.17 1.81 -5.84
N HIS A 54 0.76 0.73 -5.19
CA HIS A 54 1.49 0.15 -4.06
C HIS A 54 2.87 -0.35 -4.49
N LEU A 55 3.92 0.28 -3.98
CA LEU A 55 5.32 -0.08 -4.12
C LEU A 55 5.91 -0.22 -2.72
N LEU A 56 6.73 -1.26 -2.50
CA LEU A 56 7.39 -1.46 -1.20
C LEU A 56 8.69 -0.66 -1.09
N GLU A 57 9.20 -0.16 -2.21
CA GLU A 57 10.52 0.43 -2.37
C GLU A 57 10.71 1.72 -1.57
N GLY A 58 9.66 2.53 -1.43
CA GLY A 58 9.69 3.77 -0.67
C GLY A 58 9.19 3.65 0.77
N LEU A 59 9.10 2.43 1.32
CA LEU A 59 8.78 2.23 2.73
C LEU A 59 9.97 2.65 3.63
N PRO A 60 9.70 3.13 4.86
CA PRO A 60 10.75 3.34 5.86
C PRO A 60 11.57 2.08 6.09
N ASP A 61 12.88 2.22 6.27
CA ASP A 61 13.78 1.08 6.51
C ASP A 61 13.38 0.26 7.74
N THR A 62 12.86 0.93 8.77
CA THR A 62 12.35 0.29 10.00
C THR A 62 11.16 -0.64 9.73
N TRP A 63 10.48 -0.51 8.58
CA TRP A 63 9.37 -1.37 8.18
C TRP A 63 9.80 -2.51 7.26
N VAL A 64 11.07 -2.54 6.84
CA VAL A 64 11.61 -3.54 5.92
C VAL A 64 12.33 -4.63 6.72
N SER A 65 11.83 -5.87 6.65
CA SER A 65 12.47 -7.01 7.32
C SER A 65 13.49 -7.72 6.42
N ARG A 66 13.35 -7.61 5.09
CA ARG A 66 14.30 -8.22 4.15
C ARG A 66 14.39 -7.47 2.82
N ARG A 67 15.62 -7.26 2.37
CA ARG A 67 15.97 -6.80 1.02
C ARG A 67 16.58 -7.94 0.20
N GLY A 68 16.44 -7.86 -1.12
CA GLY A 68 17.06 -8.78 -2.07
C GLY A 68 18.49 -8.36 -2.42
N GLN A 69 19.17 -9.17 -3.23
CA GLN A 69 20.56 -8.92 -3.63
C GLN A 69 20.79 -7.60 -4.39
N ALA A 70 19.78 -7.09 -5.10
CA ALA A 70 19.84 -5.81 -5.81
C ALA A 70 19.24 -4.65 -4.97
N GLY A 71 19.13 -4.82 -3.65
CA GLY A 71 18.62 -3.79 -2.73
C GLY A 71 17.09 -3.62 -2.69
N GLN A 72 16.36 -4.34 -3.55
CA GLN A 72 14.92 -4.24 -3.66
C GLN A 72 14.23 -4.80 -2.40
N VAL A 73 13.21 -4.11 -1.88
CA VAL A 73 12.45 -4.57 -0.71
C VAL A 73 11.71 -5.86 -1.06
N VAL A 74 11.97 -6.95 -0.34
CA VAL A 74 11.32 -8.26 -0.59
C VAL A 74 10.22 -8.54 0.42
N LYS A 75 10.45 -8.18 1.69
CA LYS A 75 9.52 -8.44 2.79
C LYS A 75 9.52 -7.26 3.78
N THR A 76 8.34 -6.88 4.24
CA THR A 76 8.15 -5.92 5.34
C THR A 76 8.16 -6.63 6.68
N CYS A 77 8.26 -5.91 7.78
CA CYS A 77 7.90 -6.44 9.10
C CYS A 77 6.42 -6.85 9.16
N ASP A 78 6.07 -7.58 10.21
CA ASP A 78 4.70 -8.01 10.45
C ASP A 78 3.83 -6.81 10.86
N GLY A 79 2.53 -6.88 10.58
CA GLY A 79 1.60 -5.77 10.83
C GLY A 79 1.54 -4.67 9.76
N VAL A 80 2.41 -4.72 8.72
CA VAL A 80 2.27 -3.80 7.57
C VAL A 80 1.15 -4.25 6.64
N VAL A 81 0.15 -3.37 6.47
CA VAL A 81 -1.06 -3.57 5.67
C VAL A 81 -1.06 -2.58 4.50
N ALA A 82 -1.42 -3.05 3.30
CA ALA A 82 -1.65 -2.17 2.15
C ALA A 82 -3.09 -1.66 2.11
N GLY A 83 -3.24 -0.38 1.84
CA GLY A 83 -4.53 0.31 1.79
C GLY A 83 -4.37 1.68 1.13
N PHE A 84 -5.15 2.66 1.55
CA PHE A 84 -5.19 3.98 0.94
C PHE A 84 -5.37 5.05 2.01
N LEU A 85 -4.88 6.26 1.71
CA LEU A 85 -5.22 7.46 2.46
C LEU A 85 -6.29 8.24 1.69
N LEU A 86 -7.31 8.69 2.41
CA LEU A 86 -8.25 9.71 1.96
C LEU A 86 -8.20 10.85 2.98
N GLY A 87 -7.61 11.99 2.58
CA GLY A 87 -7.18 13.01 3.53
C GLY A 87 -6.15 12.44 4.52
N GLU A 88 -6.44 12.52 5.81
CA GLU A 88 -5.57 12.03 6.89
C GLU A 88 -5.94 10.62 7.37
N GLN A 89 -7.02 10.04 6.85
CA GLN A 89 -7.53 8.77 7.34
C GLN A 89 -7.10 7.60 6.44
N PHE A 90 -6.66 6.51 7.08
CA PHE A 90 -6.32 5.27 6.41
C PHE A 90 -7.54 4.37 6.21
N TYR A 91 -7.62 3.78 5.03
CA TYR A 91 -8.63 2.83 4.61
C TYR A 91 -7.95 1.55 4.13
N THR A 92 -8.43 0.40 4.59
CA THR A 92 -8.05 -0.89 4.00
C THR A 92 -8.58 -0.99 2.57
N ARG A 93 -8.09 -1.97 1.80
CA ARG A 93 -8.63 -2.21 0.45
C ARG A 93 -10.12 -2.54 0.44
N ASP A 94 -10.61 -3.26 1.44
CA ASP A 94 -12.05 -3.56 1.59
C ASP A 94 -12.85 -2.28 1.86
N GLN A 95 -12.39 -1.45 2.79
CA GLN A 95 -13.06 -0.18 3.10
C GLN A 95 -13.06 0.77 1.90
N ALA A 96 -11.94 0.84 1.17
CA ALA A 96 -11.83 1.62 -0.05
C ALA A 96 -12.76 1.09 -1.16
N ALA A 97 -12.86 -0.23 -1.33
CA ALA A 97 -13.79 -0.84 -2.28
C ALA A 97 -15.25 -0.54 -1.93
N ALA A 98 -15.63 -0.63 -0.66
CA ALA A 98 -16.97 -0.32 -0.19
C ALA A 98 -17.31 1.17 -0.38
N HIS A 99 -16.36 2.08 -0.13
CA HIS A 99 -16.57 3.53 -0.29
C HIS A 99 -16.84 3.93 -1.75
N CYS A 100 -16.21 3.27 -2.72
CA CYS A 100 -16.42 3.56 -4.15
C CYS A 100 -17.63 2.88 -4.77
N ALA A 101 -18.27 1.96 -4.06
CA ALA A 101 -19.47 1.26 -4.51
C ALA A 101 -20.75 2.02 -4.18
N ALA A 102 -20.65 3.12 -3.41
CA ALA A 102 -21.72 4.05 -3.07
C ALA A 102 -21.73 5.26 -4.01
#